data_AF-A0A2N2S360-F1
#
_entry.id   AF-A0A2N2S360-F1
#
_cell.length_a   1.000
_cell.length_b   1.000
_cell.length_c   1.000
_cell.angle_alpha   90.00
_cell.angle_beta   90.00
_cell.angle_gamma   90.00
#
_symmetry.space_group_name_H-M   'P 1'
#
loop_
_entity.id
_entity.type
_entity.pdbx_description
1 polymer ?
#
loop_
_entity_poly.entity_id
_entity_poly.type
_entity_poly.pdbx_seq_one_letter_code
_entity_poly.pdbx_strand_id
1 'polypeptide(L)' 'MPSTDLDVFSCPLDGIGLIEASAGTGKTWNICGLYLRQLLELDVQVGALLVVTFTR' A
#
# COMPACT_ATOMS: atom_id res chain seq x y z
N MET A 1 18.23 -2.29 12.74
CA MET A 1 17.89 -0.93 12.25
C MET A 1 16.48 -0.63 12.70
N PRO A 2 16.14 0.59 13.13
CA PRO A 2 14.75 0.89 13.46
C PRO A 2 13.91 0.66 12.19
N SER A 3 12.86 -0.15 12.28
CA SER A 3 11.86 -0.26 11.24
C SER A 3 11.13 1.08 11.22
N THR A 4 11.45 1.95 10.28
CA THR A 4 10.65 3.15 10.03
C THR A 4 9.29 2.64 9.57
N ASP A 5 8.26 2.87 10.38
CA ASP A 5 6.89 2.53 9.99
C ASP A 5 6.54 3.24 8.68
N LEU A 6 5.79 2.56 7.82
CA LEU A 6 5.33 3.12 6.57
C LEU A 6 4.45 4.36 6.84
N ASP A 7 4.85 5.51 6.31
CA ASP A 7 3.94 6.64 6.14
C ASP A 7 3.23 6.51 4.78
N VAL A 8 1.98 6.07 4.84
CA VAL A 8 1.15 5.80 3.66
C VAL A 8 0.86 7.06 2.85
N PHE A 9 0.90 8.26 3.42
CA PHE A 9 0.55 9.49 2.71
C PHE A 9 1.74 10.16 2.02
N SER A 10 2.97 9.84 2.44
CA SER A 10 4.18 10.44 1.88
C SER A 10 5.05 9.47 1.10
N CYS A 11 4.81 8.14 1.20
CA CYS A 11 5.59 7.18 0.44
C CYS A 11 5.42 7.37 -1.08
N PRO A 12 6.48 7.12 -1.88
CA PRO A 12 6.37 7.13 -3.33
C PRO A 12 5.40 6.04 -3.82
N LEU A 13 4.76 6.31 -4.95
CA LEU A 13 3.74 5.46 -5.56
C LEU A 13 4.23 4.75 -6.84
N ASP A 14 5.46 5.04 -7.26
CA ASP A 14 6.14 4.46 -8.40
C ASP A 14 7.28 3.53 -7.98
N GLY A 15 7.67 2.63 -8.89
CA GLY A 15 8.74 1.67 -8.66
C GLY A 15 8.33 0.48 -7.79
N ILE A 16 9.30 -0.06 -7.03
CA ILE A 16 9.12 -1.26 -6.21
C ILE A 16 9.35 -0.87 -4.74
N GLY A 17 8.34 -1.08 -3.90
CA GLY A 17 8.40 -0.88 -2.46
C GLY A 17 8.24 -2.20 -1.69
N LEU A 18 9.12 -2.44 -0.71
CA LEU A 18 8.98 -3.53 0.24
C LEU A 18 8.48 -2.95 1.57
N ILE A 19 7.29 -3.39 2.00
CA ILE A 19 6.69 -2.98 3.27
C ILE A 19 6.69 -4.19 4.21
N GLU A 20 7.49 -4.12 5.27
CA GLU A 20 7.48 -5.11 6.34
C GLU A 20 6.39 -4.75 7.37
N ALA A 21 5.51 -5.70 7.68
CA ALA A 21 4.38 -5.44 8.57
C ALA A 21 4.05 -6.63 9.49
N SER A 22 4.27 -6.42 10.78
CA SER A 22 4.00 -7.40 11.85
C SER A 22 2.51 -7.55 12.17
N ALA A 23 2.15 -8.56 12.97
CA ALA A 23 0.76 -8.73 13.43
C ALA A 23 0.25 -7.45 14.12
N GLY A 24 -0.94 -6.99 13.76
CA GLY A 24 -1.55 -5.78 14.35
C GLY A 24 -1.08 -4.43 13.80
N THR A 25 -0.17 -4.36 12.83
CA THR A 25 0.39 -3.08 12.32
C THR A 25 -0.39 -2.47 11.15
N GLY A 26 -1.70 -2.71 11.08
CA GLY A 26 -2.55 -2.03 10.09
C GLY A 26 -2.35 -2.43 8.62
N LYS A 27 -1.82 -3.62 8.31
CA LYS A 27 -1.60 -4.12 6.92
C LYS A 27 -2.75 -3.80 5.95
N THR A 28 -3.97 -4.16 6.31
CA THR A 28 -5.16 -3.93 5.46
C THR A 28 -5.40 -2.43 5.26
N TRP A 29 -5.25 -1.63 6.33
CA TRP A 29 -5.37 -0.18 6.26
C TRP A 29 -4.32 0.42 5.32
N ASN A 30 -3.07 -0.03 5.41
CA ASN A 30 -1.99 0.43 4.53
C ASN A 30 -2.28 0.10 3.07
N ILE A 31 -2.70 -1.14 2.76
CA ILE A 31 -3.07 -1.54 1.39
C ILE A 31 -4.24 -0.70 0.88
N CYS A 32 -5.28 -0.47 1.68
CA CYS A 32 -6.42 0.36 1.30
C CYS A 32 -6.00 1.82 1.03
N GLY A 33 -5.14 2.39 1.87
CA GLY A 33 -4.63 3.74 1.69
C GLY A 33 -3.82 3.86 0.39
N LEU A 34 -2.87 2.96 0.15
CA LEU A 34 -2.11 2.92 -1.11
C LEU A 34 -3.02 2.76 -2.33
N TYR A 35 -4.03 1.88 -2.25
CA TYR A 35 -5.01 1.69 -3.31
C TYR A 35 -5.76 2.99 -3.63
N LEU A 36 -6.27 3.68 -2.60
CA LEU A 36 -6.97 4.96 -2.77
C LEU A 36 -6.06 6.04 -3.33
N ARG A 37 -4.79 6.11 -2.90
CA ARG A 37 -3.82 7.06 -3.44
C ARG A 37 -3.58 6.83 -4.94
N GLN A 38 -3.46 5.57 -5.40
CA GLN A 38 -3.36 5.28 -6.83
C GLN A 38 -4.59 5.76 -7.61
N LEU A 39 -5.80 5.57 -7.06
CA LEU A 39 -7.02 6.02 -7.70
C LEU A 39 -7.15 7.55 -7.74
N LEU A 40 -6.85 8.22 -6.63
CA LEU A 40 -7.18 9.64 -6.43
C LEU A 40 -6.05 10.59 -6.81
N GLU A 41 -4.78 10.19 -6.61
CA GLU A 41 -3.62 11.04 -6.92
C GLU A 41 -3.11 10.81 -8.35
N LEU A 42 -3.20 9.57 -8.85
CA LEU A 42 -2.65 9.17 -10.15
C LEU A 42 -3.71 8.82 -11.20
N ASP A 43 -5.00 8.91 -10.85
CA ASP A 43 -6.15 8.59 -11.73
C ASP A 43 -6.07 7.18 -12.35
N VAL A 44 -5.45 6.23 -11.63
CA VAL A 44 -5.33 4.84 -12.10
C VAL A 44 -6.71 4.21 -12.03
N GLN A 45 -7.14 3.57 -13.13
CA GLN A 45 -8.42 2.87 -13.13
C GLN A 45 -8.36 1.62 -12.24
N VAL A 46 -9.46 1.31 -11.56
CA VAL A 46 -9.63 0.11 -10.71
C VAL A 46 -9.13 -1.17 -11.39
N GLY A 47 -9.46 -1.36 -12.67
CA GLY A 47 -9.07 -2.54 -13.45
C GLY A 47 -7.57 -2.66 -13.75
N ALA A 48 -6.80 -1.58 -13.55
CA ALA A 48 -5.35 -1.56 -13.72
C ALA A 48 -4.60 -1.79 -12.38
N LEU A 49 -5.30 -1.91 -11.26
CA LEU A 49 -4.70 -2.17 -9.94
C LEU A 49 -4.88 -3.65 -9.55
N LEU A 50 -3.77 -4.39 -9.48
CA LEU A 50 -3.75 -5.78 -9.03
C LEU A 50 -3.41 -5.86 -7.53
N VAL A 51 -4.33 -6.40 -6.73
CA VAL A 51 -4.09 -6.74 -5.33
C VAL A 51 -4.28 -8.25 -5.17
N VAL A 52 -3.27 -8.92 -4.60
CA VAL A 52 -3.28 -10.38 -4.41
C VAL A 52 -3.15 -10.73 -2.93
N THR A 53 -3.94 -11.70 -2.48
CA THR A 53 -3.93 -12.23 -1.11
C THR A 53 -3.80 -13.75 -1.13
N PHE A 54 -3.31 -14.33 -0.04
CA PHE A 54 -3.13 -15.79 0.06
C PHE A 54 -4.43 -16.54 0.42
N THR A 55 -5.45 -15.84 0.89
CA THR A 55 -6.73 -16.41 1.32
C THR A 55 -7.89 -15.82 0.51
N ARG A 56 -9.04 -16.52 0.53
CA ARG A 56 -10.33 -15.90 0.16
C ARG A 56 -10.74 -14.85 1.18
#